data_AF-A0AA35QUK1-F1
#
_entry.id   AF-A0AA35QUK1-F1
#
_cell.length_a   1.000
_cell.length_b   1.000
_cell.length_c   1.000
_cell.angle_alpha   90.00
_cell.angle_beta   90.00
_cell.angle_gamma   90.00
#
_symmetry.space_group_name_H-M   'P 1'
#
loop_
_entity.id
_entity.type
_entity.pdbx_description
1 polymer ?
#
loop_
_entity_poly.entity_id
_entity_poly.type
_entity_poly.pdbx_seq_one_letter_code
_entity_poly.pdbx_strand_id
1 'polypeptide(L)'
;MTPDRGTARRLALVWGVHCVHTDDATGFTDMVERACAQALDAGHAAPGERIVITAGVPFGTPGTTNVLRIARVQRSEEKSGTRA
;
A
#
# COMPACT_ATOMS: atom_id res chain seq x y z
N MET A 1 2.04 4.98 -2.44
CA MET A 1 0.60 5.14 -2.11
C MET A 1 0.42 6.45 -1.38
N THR A 2 -0.58 7.27 -1.72
CA THR A 2 -0.79 8.57 -1.07
C THR A 2 -2.25 9.04 -1.13
N PRO A 3 -2.78 9.66 -0.05
CA PRO A 3 -4.10 10.29 -0.05
C PRO A 3 -4.13 11.64 -0.77
N ASP A 4 -2.97 12.24 -1.06
CA ASP A 4 -2.91 13.53 -1.74
C ASP A 4 -2.65 13.37 -3.25
N ARG A 5 -3.63 13.76 -4.07
CA ARG A 5 -3.50 13.73 -5.53
C ARG A 5 -2.39 14.64 -6.04
N GLY A 6 -2.11 15.75 -5.35
CA GLY A 6 -1.00 16.64 -5.71
C GLY A 6 0.35 15.92 -5.65
N THR A 7 0.57 15.19 -4.56
CA THR A 7 1.75 14.40 -4.28
C THR A 7 1.91 13.26 -5.28
N ALA A 8 0.83 12.53 -5.58
CA ALA A 8 0.86 11.50 -6.62
C ALA A 8 1.33 12.04 -7.98
N ARG A 9 0.83 13.21 -8.40
CA ARG A 9 1.24 13.84 -9.67
C ARG A 9 2.69 14.33 -9.64
N ARG A 10 3.16 14.88 -8.53
CA ARG A 10 4.56 15.32 -8.38
C ARG A 10 5.52 14.14 -8.43
N LEU A 11 5.19 13.05 -7.74
CA LEU A 11 6.02 11.84 -7.68
C LEU A 11 6.02 11.05 -9.00
N ALA A 12 5.06 11.27 -9.91
CA ALA A 12 5.07 10.68 -11.24
C ALA A 12 6.27 11.12 -12.10
N LEU A 13 6.95 12.21 -11.74
CA LEU A 13 8.18 12.67 -12.41
C LEU A 13 9.45 12.05 -11.80
N VAL A 14 9.32 11.33 -10.69
CA VAL A 14 10.45 10.71 -9.99
C VAL A 14 10.77 9.36 -10.64
N TRP A 15 12.03 9.18 -11.01
CA TRP A 15 12.49 7.96 -11.65
C TRP A 15 12.23 6.72 -10.78
N GLY A 16 11.70 5.66 -11.39
CA GLY A 16 11.45 4.38 -10.72
C GLY A 16 10.25 4.36 -9.77
N VAL A 17 9.42 5.41 -9.72
CA VAL A 17 8.26 5.47 -8.82
C VAL A 17 6.96 5.21 -9.57
N HIS A 18 6.24 4.17 -9.16
CA HIS A 18 4.84 3.96 -9.56
C HIS A 18 3.90 4.53 -8.48
N CYS A 19 3.20 5.61 -8.82
CA CYS A 19 2.34 6.34 -7.89
C CYS A 19 0.91 5.83 -7.90
N VAL A 20 0.36 5.64 -6.70
CA VAL A 20 -1.01 5.17 -6.50
C VAL A 20 -1.70 6.11 -5.53
N HIS A 21 -2.79 6.72 -5.98
CA HIS A 21 -3.65 7.53 -5.14
C HIS A 21 -4.69 6.63 -4.47
N THR A 22 -4.76 6.68 -3.15
CA THR A 22 -5.61 5.84 -2.31
C THR A 22 -5.82 6.53 -0.97
N ASP A 23 -6.89 6.21 -0.26
CA ASP A 23 -7.10 6.69 1.10
C ASP A 23 -5.95 6.25 2.02
N ASP A 24 -5.72 7.03 3.07
CA ASP A 24 -4.66 6.70 4.02
C ASP A 24 -5.01 5.43 4.81
N ALA A 25 -3.97 4.73 5.28
CA ALA A 25 -4.16 3.53 6.07
C ALA A 25 -4.71 3.87 7.46
N THR A 26 -5.71 3.12 7.89
CA THR A 26 -6.33 3.28 9.22
C THR A 26 -5.56 2.55 10.33
N GLY A 27 -4.63 1.67 9.95
CA GLY A 27 -3.91 0.79 10.87
C GLY A 27 -2.81 -0.01 10.18
N PHE A 28 -2.01 -0.74 10.96
CA PHE A 28 -0.94 -1.60 10.43
C PHE A 28 -1.45 -2.72 9.53
N THR A 29 -2.55 -3.38 9.92
CA THR A 29 -3.14 -4.47 9.13
C THR A 29 -3.66 -3.96 7.79
N ASP A 30 -4.43 -2.86 7.83
CA ASP A 30 -4.97 -2.19 6.64
C ASP A 30 -3.83 -1.73 5.68
N MET A 31 -2.75 -1.16 6.22
CA MET A 31 -1.56 -0.82 5.43
C MET A 31 -0.98 -2.05 4.69
N VAL A 32 -0.83 -3.18 5.38
CA VAL A 32 -0.27 -4.40 4.78
C VAL A 32 -1.19 -4.97 3.71
N GLU A 33 -2.49 -5.02 3.99
CA GLU A 33 -3.51 -5.50 3.05
C GLU A 33 -3.53 -4.65 1.78
N ARG A 34 -3.57 -3.32 1.93
CA ARG A 34 -3.53 -2.36 0.81
C ARG A 34 -2.24 -2.46 0.01
N ALA A 35 -1.09 -2.57 0.67
CA ALA A 35 0.21 -2.69 -0.01
C ALA A 35 0.30 -3.99 -0.81
N CYS A 36 -0.15 -5.12 -0.26
CA CYS A 36 -0.19 -6.40 -0.95
C CYS A 36 -1.15 -6.38 -2.14
N ALA A 37 -2.36 -5.84 -1.96
CA ALA A 37 -3.34 -5.68 -3.04
C ALA A 37 -2.76 -4.83 -4.18
N GLN A 38 -2.15 -3.69 -3.86
CA GLN A 38 -1.57 -2.81 -4.87
C GLN A 38 -0.38 -3.44 -5.61
N ALA A 39 0.44 -4.23 -4.92
CA ALA A 39 1.56 -4.94 -5.54
C ALA A 39 1.07 -6.00 -6.55
N LEU A 40 -0.06 -6.67 -6.26
CA LEU A 40 -0.71 -7.60 -7.18
C LEU A 40 -1.32 -6.87 -8.38
N ASP A 41 -2.12 -5.83 -8.11
CA ASP A 41 -2.86 -5.10 -9.15
C ASP A 41 -1.94 -4.39 -10.14
N ALA A 42 -0.81 -3.87 -9.67
CA ALA A 42 0.21 -3.26 -10.51
C ALA A 42 1.12 -4.28 -11.22
N GLY A 43 0.97 -5.58 -10.94
CA GLY A 43 1.82 -6.64 -11.50
C GLY A 43 3.28 -6.57 -11.02
N HIS A 44 3.54 -5.96 -9.86
CA HIS A 44 4.89 -5.80 -9.28
C HIS A 44 5.30 -6.98 -8.40
N ALA A 45 4.35 -7.79 -7.95
CA ALA A 45 4.61 -9.02 -7.20
C ALA A 45 3.57 -10.09 -7.54
N ALA A 46 3.98 -11.34 -7.47
CA ALA A 46 3.10 -12.51 -7.55
C ALA A 46 2.71 -13.02 -6.15
N PRO A 47 1.59 -13.76 -6.02
CA PRO A 47 1.25 -14.43 -4.77
C PRO A 47 2.40 -15.33 -4.27
N GLY A 48 2.73 -15.21 -2.98
CA GLY A 48 3.83 -15.92 -2.32
C GLY A 48 5.15 -15.16 -2.28
N GLU A 49 5.33 -14.14 -3.12
CA GLU A 49 6.52 -13.28 -3.12
C GLU A 49 6.54 -12.32 -1.93
N ARG A 50 7.70 -11.70 -1.69
CA ARG A 50 7.92 -10.79 -0.57
C ARG A 50 7.99 -9.35 -1.05
N ILE A 51 7.36 -8.45 -0.30
CA ILE A 51 7.47 -7.00 -0.50
C ILE A 51 7.99 -6.34 0.77
N VAL A 52 8.69 -5.22 0.58
CA VAL A 52 9.10 -4.32 1.67
C VAL A 52 8.13 -3.14 1.70
N ILE A 53 7.57 -2.89 2.87
CA ILE A 53 6.62 -1.81 3.12
C ILE A 53 7.30 -0.83 4.07
N THR A 54 7.28 0.46 3.71
CA THR A 54 7.72 1.54 4.59
C THR A 54 6.61 2.57 4.78
N ALA A 55 6.47 3.07 6.01
CA ALA A 55 5.42 4.01 6.40
C ALA A 55 5.82 4.83 7.64
N GLY A 56 4.97 5.79 7.99
CA GLY A 56 5.01 6.55 9.23
C GLY A 56 3.80 6.26 10.10
N VAL A 57 4.03 6.05 11.41
CA VAL A 57 2.96 6.08 12.43
C VAL A 57 3.22 7.20 13.43
N PRO A 58 2.19 7.97 13.82
CA PRO A 58 0.80 7.90 13.34
C PRO A 58 0.65 8.24 11.86
N PHE A 59 -0.28 7.57 11.16
CA PHE A 59 -0.55 7.80 9.74
C PHE A 59 -1.03 9.25 9.50
N GLY A 60 -0.92 9.73 8.26
CA GLY A 60 -1.32 11.08 7.89
C GLY A 60 -0.43 12.21 8.42
N THR A 61 0.67 11.89 9.09
CA THR A 61 1.63 12.88 9.62
C THR A 61 2.86 12.98 8.70
N PRO A 62 3.04 14.06 7.93
CA PRO A 62 4.21 14.20 7.07
C PRO A 62 5.52 14.24 7.86
N GLY A 63 6.59 13.74 7.26
CA GLY A 63 7.94 13.80 7.84
C GLY A 63 8.29 12.70 8.83
N THR A 64 7.37 11.76 9.09
CA THR A 64 7.64 10.56 9.87
C THR A 64 7.67 9.34 8.94
N THR A 65 8.84 8.73 8.79
CA THR A 65 8.99 7.41 8.16
C THR A 65 9.78 6.55 9.13
N ASN A 66 9.06 5.80 9.96
CA ASN A 66 9.62 5.09 11.11
C ASN A 66 9.25 3.59 11.12
N VAL A 67 8.61 3.10 10.07
CA VAL A 67 8.26 1.69 9.90
C VAL A 67 8.96 1.14 8.67
N LEU A 68 9.54 -0.05 8.84
CA LEU A 68 9.94 -0.95 7.77
C LEU A 68 9.41 -2.35 8.10
N ARG A 69 8.67 -2.95 7.17
CA ARG A 69 8.04 -4.25 7.36
C ARG A 69 8.21 -5.10 6.11
N ILE A 70 8.59 -6.37 6.31
CA ILE A 70 8.58 -7.38 5.24
C ILE A 70 7.25 -8.14 5.35
N ALA A 71 6.53 -8.22 4.23
CA ALA A 71 5.27 -8.97 4.12
C ALA A 71 5.37 -9.97 2.96
N ARG A 72 4.59 -11.06 3.05
CA ARG A 72 4.36 -11.94 1.92
C ARG A 72 3.04 -11.55 1.26
N VAL A 73 3.07 -11.40 -0.06
CA VAL A 73 1.89 -11.10 -0.85
C VAL A 73 1.00 -12.33 -0.89
N GLN A 74 -0.26 -12.16 -0.50
CA GLN A 74 -1.27 -13.20 -0.58
C GLN A 74 -2.48 -12.64 -1.32
N ARG A 75 -3.15 -13.46 -2.12
CA ARG A 75 -4.46 -13.12 -2.64
C ARG A 75 -5.42 -13.18 -1.46
N SER A 76 -5.88 -12.02 -0.98
CA SER A 76 -6.96 -11.98 0.00
C SER A 76 -8.18 -12.65 -0.64
N GLU A 77 -8.66 -13.74 -0.06
CA GLU A 77 -9.96 -14.27 -0.42
C GLU A 77 -10.99 -13.22 -0.04
N GLU A 78 -11.65 -12.65 -1.05
CA GLU A 78 -12.81 -11.79 -0.86
C GLU A 78 -13.75 -12.53 0.08
N LYS A 79 -13.99 -12.00 1.29
CA LYS A 79 -15.07 -12.47 2.14
C LYS A 79 -16.35 -12.23 1.37
N SER A 80 -16.77 -13.23 0.60
CA SER A 80 -18.08 -13.36 0.01
C SER A 80 -19.09 -13.25 1.14
N GLY A 81 -19.53 -12.02 1.39
CA GLY A 81 -20.57 -11.72 2.34
C GLY A 81 -21.84 -12.36 1.81
N THR A 82 -22.19 -13.49 2.41
CA THR A 82 -23.55 -14.02 2.47
C THR A 82 -24.53 -12.86 2.68
N ARG A 83 -25.22 -12.46 1.59
CA ARG A 83 -26.51 -11.80 1.70
C ARG A 83 -27.50 -12.89 2.11
N ALA A 84 -27.88 -12.86 3.39
CA ALA A 84 -29.13 -13.42 3.87
C ALA A 84 -30.14 -12.28 4.01
#